data_AF-A0A0R3D1Y8-F1
#
_entry.id   AF-A0A0R3D1Y8-F1
#
_cell.length_a   1.000
_cell.length_b   1.000
_cell.length_c   1.000
_cell.angle_alpha   90.00
_cell.angle_beta   90.00
_cell.angle_gamma   90.00
#
_symmetry.space_group_name_H-M   'P 1'
#
loop_
_entity.id
_entity.type
_entity.pdbx_description
1 polymer ?
#
loop_
_entity_poly.entity_id
_entity_poly.type
_entity_poly.pdbx_seq_one_letter_code
_entity_poly.pdbx_strand_id
1 'polypeptide(L)'
;MIKPVLSACIFVVASSAVADARPYRAVQASECNVTMPCDFSYSPTRRERAPRPLQAYRSTQMTVTDAGATASTISVSGERIIGGRPAGCPSSFCGCGAALRVFGHVVPELNLASNWLRFPRAAPAPGMVAARRGHVFVLEQSLGGDMWMAYDANSGGHATRMHARSLRGYTIVNPRG
;
A
#
# COMPACT_ATOMS: atom_id res chain seq x y z
N MET A 1 37.59 -48.41 -3.18
CA MET A 1 36.48 -47.43 -3.14
C MET A 1 36.99 -46.12 -2.56
N ILE A 2 37.50 -45.19 -3.38
CA ILE A 2 37.71 -43.78 -3.03
C ILE A 2 37.49 -43.00 -4.32
N LYS A 3 36.45 -42.15 -4.36
CA LYS A 3 36.10 -41.28 -5.50
C LYS A 3 36.70 -39.89 -5.23
N PRO A 4 37.48 -39.30 -6.14
CA PRO A 4 37.75 -37.87 -6.08
C PRO A 4 36.61 -37.11 -6.79
N VAL A 5 35.77 -36.41 -6.03
CA VAL A 5 34.84 -35.41 -6.56
C VAL A 5 35.66 -34.14 -6.76
N LEU A 6 36.05 -33.88 -8.00
CA LEU A 6 36.70 -32.63 -8.39
C LEU A 6 35.66 -31.50 -8.38
N SER A 7 35.84 -30.63 -7.39
CA SER A 7 35.28 -29.30 -7.26
C SER A 7 35.60 -28.46 -8.50
N ALA A 8 34.55 -27.98 -9.17
CA ALA A 8 34.64 -26.94 -10.18
C ALA A 8 33.83 -25.72 -9.71
N CYS A 9 34.40 -25.00 -8.74
CA CYS A 9 34.33 -23.53 -8.76
C CYS A 9 35.10 -23.04 -9.99
N ILE A 10 34.82 -21.80 -10.44
CA ILE A 10 35.54 -21.01 -11.49
C ILE A 10 34.70 -20.91 -12.80
N PHE A 11 34.24 -19.79 -13.36
CA PHE A 11 34.50 -18.34 -13.22
C PHE A 11 33.19 -17.54 -13.36
N VAL A 12 32.94 -16.62 -12.43
CA VAL A 12 32.03 -15.48 -12.62
C VAL A 12 32.77 -14.46 -13.47
N VAL A 13 32.34 -14.25 -14.72
CA VAL A 13 32.79 -13.11 -15.54
C VAL A 13 31.71 -12.04 -15.50
N ALA A 14 32.00 -11.00 -14.72
CA ALA A 14 31.24 -9.78 -14.64
C ALA A 14 31.31 -9.03 -15.99
N SER A 15 30.14 -8.79 -16.60
CA SER A 15 29.99 -7.83 -17.69
C SER A 15 29.24 -6.61 -17.13
N SER A 16 29.97 -5.73 -16.44
CA SER A 16 29.46 -4.43 -16.00
C SER A 16 29.41 -3.48 -17.19
N ALA A 17 28.21 -3.27 -17.74
CA ALA A 17 27.97 -2.18 -18.69
C ALA A 17 28.06 -0.84 -17.94
N VAL A 18 28.94 0.03 -18.44
CA VAL A 18 29.21 1.38 -17.96
C VAL A 18 27.95 2.22 -18.14
N ALA A 19 27.34 2.66 -17.04
CA ALA A 19 26.26 3.63 -17.05
C ALA A 19 26.85 5.05 -17.02
N ASP A 20 26.76 5.76 -18.14
CA ASP A 20 27.21 7.15 -18.28
C ASP A 20 26.30 8.10 -17.48
N ALA A 21 26.86 8.84 -16.52
CA ALA A 21 26.15 9.84 -15.72
C ALA A 21 26.47 11.26 -16.22
N ARG A 22 25.46 12.02 -16.65
CA ARG A 22 25.65 13.42 -17.09
C ARG A 22 25.68 14.40 -15.90
N PRO A 23 26.56 15.41 -15.91
CA PRO A 23 26.68 16.39 -14.84
C PRO A 23 25.61 17.48 -14.94
N TYR A 24 25.12 17.98 -13.80
CA TYR A 24 24.17 19.09 -13.73
C TYR A 24 24.87 20.35 -13.20
N ARG A 25 24.81 21.46 -13.94
CA ARG A 25 25.27 22.80 -13.52
C ARG A 25 24.05 23.72 -13.39
N ALA A 26 23.97 24.47 -12.29
CA ALA A 26 22.91 25.42 -11.99
C ALA A 26 23.09 26.74 -12.79
N VAL A 27 21.99 27.30 -13.33
CA VAL A 27 21.86 28.73 -13.63
C VAL A 27 20.42 29.20 -13.37
N GLN A 28 20.37 30.29 -12.62
CA GLN A 28 19.27 31.18 -12.23
C GLN A 28 18.56 31.85 -13.42
N ALA A 29 17.25 32.07 -13.35
CA ALA A 29 16.61 33.33 -13.79
C ALA A 29 15.09 33.36 -13.46
N SER A 30 14.64 34.59 -13.24
CA SER A 30 13.45 35.09 -12.57
C SER A 30 12.18 35.16 -13.42
N GLU A 31 11.06 34.92 -12.75
CA GLU A 31 9.74 35.53 -12.96
C GLU A 31 9.14 35.51 -14.38
N CYS A 32 8.14 34.64 -14.59
CA CYS A 32 6.99 34.96 -15.44
C CYS A 32 5.76 34.15 -15.00
N ASN A 33 4.74 34.88 -14.59
CA ASN A 33 3.44 34.45 -14.07
C ASN A 33 2.44 34.30 -15.22
N VAL A 34 2.27 33.10 -15.79
CA VAL A 34 1.14 32.81 -16.70
C VAL A 34 0.54 31.45 -16.39
N THR A 35 -0.72 31.46 -15.96
CA THR A 35 -1.60 30.31 -15.80
C THR A 35 -2.36 30.10 -17.10
N MET A 36 -2.25 28.93 -17.74
CA MET A 36 -3.19 28.50 -18.79
C MET A 36 -4.05 27.35 -18.24
N PRO A 37 -5.39 27.45 -18.22
CA PRO A 37 -6.26 26.36 -17.80
C PRO A 37 -6.35 25.27 -18.88
N CYS A 38 -6.31 24.00 -18.47
CA CYS A 38 -6.53 22.86 -19.35
C CYS A 38 -8.03 22.58 -19.44
N ASP A 39 -8.73 23.22 -20.39
CA ASP A 39 -9.98 22.67 -20.93
C ASP A 39 -9.63 21.64 -22.02
N PHE A 40 -10.17 20.43 -21.91
CA PHE A 40 -10.10 19.44 -22.99
C PHE A 40 -11.04 19.83 -24.11
N SER A 41 -10.59 20.76 -24.97
CA SER A 41 -11.10 20.94 -26.31
C SER A 41 -9.99 21.52 -27.20
N TYR A 42 -9.69 20.79 -28.28
CA TYR A 42 -8.81 21.09 -29.42
C TYR A 42 -7.49 20.29 -29.57
N SER A 43 -7.36 19.76 -30.80
CA SER A 43 -6.30 18.94 -31.41
C SER A 43 -4.95 19.67 -31.57
N PRO A 44 -3.84 18.95 -31.85
CA PRO A 44 -2.51 19.32 -31.38
C PRO A 44 -1.67 20.14 -32.38
N THR A 45 -0.78 20.99 -31.86
CA THR A 45 0.45 21.39 -32.57
C THR A 45 1.69 21.44 -31.65
N ARG A 46 2.62 20.51 -31.93
CA ARG A 46 4.10 20.63 -32.03
C ARG A 46 4.95 21.43 -31.00
N ARG A 47 5.93 20.70 -30.42
CA ARG A 47 7.24 21.10 -29.78
C ARG A 47 7.12 21.88 -28.45
N GLU A 48 7.97 21.76 -27.42
CA GLU A 48 9.30 21.18 -27.21
C GLU A 48 9.57 21.02 -25.68
N ARG A 49 10.25 19.93 -25.30
CA ARG A 49 11.36 19.83 -24.30
C ARG A 49 11.22 20.30 -22.82
N ALA A 50 10.98 19.31 -21.94
CA ALA A 50 11.71 18.96 -20.68
C ALA A 50 11.72 19.95 -19.46
N PRO A 51 12.32 19.61 -18.27
CA PRO A 51 11.83 18.67 -17.23
C PRO A 51 11.88 19.18 -15.75
N ARG A 52 10.99 18.63 -14.89
CA ARG A 52 11.05 18.28 -13.41
C ARG A 52 11.62 19.30 -12.37
N PRO A 53 11.01 19.47 -11.15
CA PRO A 53 11.28 18.52 -10.05
C PRO A 53 10.16 18.30 -9.01
N LEU A 54 10.37 17.24 -8.22
CA LEU A 54 9.66 16.86 -7.00
C LEU A 54 9.81 17.94 -5.91
N GLN A 55 8.71 18.53 -5.45
CA GLN A 55 8.68 19.20 -4.17
C GLN A 55 7.31 19.11 -3.51
N ALA A 56 7.35 18.60 -2.28
CA ALA A 56 6.36 18.72 -1.21
C ALA A 56 4.89 18.52 -1.63
N TYR A 57 4.37 17.33 -1.33
CA TYR A 57 2.94 17.07 -1.27
C TYR A 57 2.31 17.94 -0.16
N ARG A 58 2.03 19.19 -0.52
CA ARG A 58 1.24 20.14 0.26
C ARG A 58 -0.22 19.87 -0.13
N SER A 59 -1.03 19.48 0.84
CA SER A 59 -2.44 19.16 0.67
C SER A 59 -3.20 20.37 0.12
N THR A 60 -3.45 20.40 -1.19
CA THR A 60 -4.36 21.36 -1.81
C THR A 60 -5.79 20.92 -1.55
N GLN A 61 -6.44 21.58 -0.59
CA GLN A 61 -7.86 21.48 -0.35
C GLN A 61 -8.58 22.20 -1.50
N MET A 62 -9.14 21.44 -2.46
CA MET A 62 -9.99 22.01 -3.50
C MET A 62 -11.41 22.17 -2.95
N THR A 63 -11.84 23.41 -2.75
CA THR A 63 -13.25 23.75 -2.56
C THR A 63 -13.94 23.72 -3.92
N VAL A 64 -14.73 22.68 -4.17
CA VAL A 64 -15.71 22.65 -5.27
C VAL A 64 -16.98 23.31 -4.75
N THR A 65 -17.32 24.47 -5.28
CA THR A 65 -18.66 25.03 -5.16
C THR A 65 -19.39 24.77 -6.47
N ASP A 66 -20.19 23.70 -6.52
CA ASP A 66 -21.42 23.70 -7.29
C ASP A 66 -22.45 22.72 -6.69
N ALA A 67 -23.71 23.04 -6.95
CA ALA A 67 -24.90 22.80 -6.16
C ALA A 67 -25.34 21.34 -5.99
N GLY A 68 -25.96 21.07 -4.84
CA GLY A 68 -27.07 20.11 -4.79
C GLY A 68 -26.72 18.64 -4.60
N ALA A 69 -25.71 18.30 -3.81
CA ALA A 69 -25.69 17.06 -3.05
C ALA A 69 -24.73 17.24 -1.87
N THR A 70 -25.14 16.82 -0.67
CA THR A 70 -24.27 16.71 0.51
C THR A 70 -23.19 15.64 0.26
N ALA A 71 -22.22 15.93 -0.61
CA ALA A 71 -21.01 15.16 -0.73
C ALA A 71 -20.13 15.55 0.46
N SER A 72 -20.29 14.82 1.56
CA SER A 72 -19.28 14.78 2.61
C SER A 72 -18.01 14.21 1.98
N THR A 73 -17.15 15.07 1.43
CA THR A 73 -15.76 14.71 1.14
C THR A 73 -15.11 14.43 2.49
N ILE A 74 -15.20 13.17 2.93
CA ILE A 74 -14.38 12.67 4.03
C ILE A 74 -12.97 12.70 3.47
N SER A 75 -12.25 13.79 3.76
CA SER A 75 -10.82 13.86 3.56
C SER A 75 -10.22 12.92 4.60
N VAL A 76 -10.16 11.62 4.27
CA VAL A 76 -9.49 10.64 5.10
C VAL A 76 -8.00 10.98 4.94
N SER A 77 -7.47 11.81 5.84
CA SER A 77 -6.05 11.91 6.15
C SER A 77 -5.60 10.57 6.78
N GLY A 78 -5.78 9.51 6.00
CA GLY A 78 -6.46 8.32 6.47
C GLY A 78 -5.55 7.16 6.78
N GLU A 79 -4.26 7.43 6.93
CA GLU A 79 -3.29 6.44 7.33
C GLU A 79 -2.72 6.83 8.68
N ARG A 80 -3.02 6.02 9.69
CA ARG A 80 -2.46 6.18 11.04
C ARG A 80 -1.69 4.93 11.40
N ILE A 81 -0.39 5.07 11.65
CA ILE A 81 0.39 4.02 12.32
C ILE A 81 -0.05 3.96 13.78
N ILE A 82 -0.51 2.80 14.22
CA ILE A 82 -1.00 2.58 15.59
C ILE A 82 -0.09 1.63 16.39
N GLY A 83 0.95 1.07 15.76
CA GLY A 83 1.92 0.23 16.45
C GLY A 83 2.86 -0.50 15.50
N GLY A 84 3.65 -1.41 16.07
CA GLY A 84 4.54 -2.31 15.35
C GLY A 84 4.19 -3.77 15.59
N ARG A 85 5.21 -4.65 15.50
CA ARG A 85 5.08 -6.07 15.80
C ARG A 85 4.75 -6.29 17.29
N PRO A 86 3.62 -6.95 17.61
CA PRO A 86 3.31 -7.31 19.00
C PRO A 86 4.29 -8.35 19.55
N ALA A 87 4.49 -8.36 20.86
CA ALA A 87 5.28 -9.40 21.53
C ALA A 87 4.65 -10.78 21.29
N GLY A 88 5.49 -11.79 21.04
CA GLY A 88 5.04 -13.15 20.74
C GLY A 88 4.59 -13.40 19.29
N CYS A 89 4.45 -12.36 18.46
CA CYS A 89 4.14 -12.54 17.03
C CYS A 89 5.41 -12.79 16.17
N PRO A 90 5.31 -13.55 15.07
CA PRO A 90 6.41 -13.73 14.11
C PRO A 90 6.79 -12.42 13.39
N SER A 91 7.88 -12.40 12.63
CA SER A 91 8.28 -11.20 11.86
C SER A 91 7.24 -10.81 10.79
N SER A 92 6.57 -11.80 10.20
CA SER A 92 5.40 -11.60 9.34
C SER A 92 4.13 -11.71 10.15
N PHE A 93 3.70 -10.61 10.79
CA PHE A 93 2.69 -10.63 11.84
C PHE A 93 1.27 -10.19 11.40
N CYS A 94 0.95 -10.21 10.11
CA CYS A 94 -0.40 -9.82 9.65
C CYS A 94 -1.49 -10.72 10.27
N GLY A 95 -1.29 -12.04 10.22
CA GLY A 95 -2.20 -13.01 10.85
C GLY A 95 -2.23 -12.91 12.37
N CYS A 96 -1.06 -12.81 13.02
CA CYS A 96 -0.97 -12.70 14.47
C CYS A 96 -1.66 -11.44 15.00
N GLY A 97 -1.43 -10.29 14.34
CA GLY A 97 -2.07 -9.03 14.69
C GLY A 97 -3.58 -9.05 14.47
N ALA A 98 -4.05 -9.66 13.38
CA ALA A 98 -5.48 -9.86 13.15
C ALA A 98 -6.11 -10.75 14.24
N ALA A 99 -5.43 -11.83 14.65
CA ALA A 99 -5.92 -12.71 15.73
C ALA A 99 -6.03 -11.95 17.06
N LEU A 100 -5.01 -11.16 17.41
CA LEU A 100 -5.06 -10.30 18.60
C LEU A 100 -6.22 -9.30 18.53
N ARG A 101 -6.48 -8.69 17.37
CA ARG A 101 -7.55 -7.71 17.19
C ARG A 101 -8.95 -8.32 17.29
N VAL A 102 -9.14 -9.55 16.79
CA VAL A 102 -10.45 -10.23 16.71
C VAL A 102 -10.76 -11.06 17.96
N PHE A 103 -9.77 -11.81 18.46
CA PHE A 103 -9.92 -12.79 19.54
C PHE A 103 -9.28 -12.34 20.86
N GLY A 104 -8.49 -11.26 20.87
CA GLY A 104 -7.81 -10.75 22.07
C GLY A 104 -6.56 -11.54 22.48
N HIS A 105 -6.19 -12.59 21.74
CA HIS A 105 -5.02 -13.43 22.03
C HIS A 105 -4.38 -13.97 20.74
N VAL A 106 -3.14 -14.45 20.85
CA VAL A 106 -2.43 -15.06 19.73
C VAL A 106 -3.00 -16.45 19.46
N VAL A 107 -3.37 -16.70 18.20
CA VAL A 107 -3.78 -18.03 17.71
C VAL A 107 -2.72 -18.50 16.72
N PRO A 108 -1.77 -19.36 17.11
CA PRO A 108 -0.60 -19.69 16.28
C PRO A 108 -0.95 -20.22 14.89
N GLU A 109 -2.03 -20.99 14.77
CA GLU A 109 -2.53 -21.53 13.52
C GLU A 109 -2.98 -20.45 12.53
N LEU A 110 -3.35 -19.27 13.03
CA LEU A 110 -3.79 -18.12 12.23
C LEU A 110 -2.66 -17.13 11.95
N ASN A 111 -1.44 -17.40 12.41
CA ASN A 111 -0.29 -16.56 12.04
C ASN A 111 -0.06 -16.57 10.52
N LEU A 112 -0.33 -17.71 9.88
CA LEU A 112 -0.27 -17.84 8.42
C LEU A 112 -1.57 -17.32 7.79
N ALA A 113 -1.48 -16.26 6.98
CA ALA A 113 -2.63 -15.60 6.36
C ALA A 113 -3.55 -16.55 5.57
N SER A 114 -3.01 -17.59 4.91
CA SER A 114 -3.83 -18.55 4.15
C SER A 114 -4.78 -19.37 5.02
N ASN A 115 -4.47 -19.57 6.30
CA ASN A 115 -5.32 -20.36 7.20
C ASN A 115 -6.63 -19.62 7.55
N TRP A 116 -6.66 -18.29 7.43
CA TRP A 116 -7.89 -17.51 7.58
C TRP A 116 -8.94 -17.83 6.52
N LEU A 117 -8.54 -18.33 5.35
CA LEU A 117 -9.46 -18.72 4.29
C LEU A 117 -10.27 -19.99 4.64
N ARG A 118 -10.01 -20.63 5.78
CA ARG A 118 -10.78 -21.78 6.30
C ARG A 118 -12.08 -21.34 6.99
N PHE A 119 -12.16 -20.08 7.42
CA PHE A 119 -13.38 -19.52 8.01
C PHE A 119 -14.48 -19.40 6.95
N PRO A 120 -15.77 -19.46 7.36
CA PRO A 120 -16.88 -19.29 6.44
C PRO A 120 -16.83 -17.93 5.76
N ARG A 121 -17.18 -17.89 4.47
CA ARG A 121 -17.26 -16.63 3.71
C ARG A 121 -18.40 -15.78 4.25
N ALA A 122 -18.21 -14.46 4.28
CA ALA A 122 -19.20 -13.53 4.77
C ALA A 122 -19.27 -12.27 3.90
N ALA A 123 -20.35 -11.51 4.04
CA ALA A 123 -20.43 -10.17 3.49
C ALA A 123 -19.48 -9.22 4.27
N PRO A 124 -18.95 -8.16 3.63
CA PRO A 124 -18.18 -7.13 4.33
C PRO A 124 -18.97 -6.50 5.48
N ALA A 125 -18.45 -6.60 6.70
CA ALA A 125 -19.02 -6.00 7.90
C ALA A 125 -17.90 -5.70 8.92
N PRO A 126 -18.11 -4.77 9.87
CA PRO A 126 -17.18 -4.55 10.97
C PRO A 126 -16.88 -5.84 11.73
N GLY A 127 -15.60 -6.09 12.02
CA GLY A 127 -15.13 -7.32 12.69
C GLY A 127 -14.94 -8.53 11.76
N MET A 128 -15.35 -8.44 10.48
CA MET A 128 -14.99 -9.43 9.48
C MET A 128 -13.53 -9.26 9.06
N VAL A 129 -12.99 -10.30 8.43
CA VAL A 129 -11.58 -10.33 8.04
C VAL A 129 -11.46 -10.46 6.53
N ALA A 130 -10.66 -9.58 5.93
CA ALA A 130 -10.27 -9.67 4.54
C ALA A 130 -8.99 -10.48 4.43
N ALA A 131 -9.07 -11.68 3.87
CA ALA A 131 -7.97 -12.63 3.77
C ALA A 131 -7.63 -12.98 2.32
N ARG A 132 -6.34 -13.17 2.06
CA ARG A 132 -5.83 -13.81 0.85
C ARG A 132 -4.55 -14.57 1.19
N ARG A 133 -4.01 -15.31 0.22
CA ARG A 133 -2.68 -15.90 0.38
C ARG A 133 -1.65 -14.79 0.61
N GLY A 134 -0.98 -14.83 1.76
CA GLY A 134 0.10 -13.91 2.13
C GLY A 134 -0.29 -12.62 2.85
N HIS A 135 -1.58 -12.26 2.94
CA HIS A 135 -1.98 -11.07 3.71
C HIS A 135 -3.39 -11.16 4.27
N VAL A 136 -3.59 -10.54 5.43
CA VAL A 136 -4.88 -10.50 6.13
C VAL A 136 -5.01 -9.21 6.95
N PHE A 137 -6.20 -8.63 6.98
CA PHE A 137 -6.52 -7.45 7.79
C PHE A 137 -7.98 -7.49 8.27
N VAL A 138 -8.28 -6.75 9.35
CA VAL A 138 -9.61 -6.71 9.97
C VAL A 138 -10.37 -5.49 9.49
N LEU A 139 -11.65 -5.66 9.17
CA LEU A 139 -12.54 -4.58 8.74
C LEU A 139 -13.09 -3.83 9.96
N GLU A 140 -12.92 -2.51 9.97
CA GLU A 140 -13.34 -1.66 11.10
C GLU A 140 -14.58 -0.83 10.73
N GLN A 141 -14.54 -0.14 9.59
CA GLN A 141 -15.63 0.73 9.15
C GLN A 141 -15.72 0.77 7.63
N SER A 142 -16.93 0.72 7.07
CA SER A 142 -17.15 0.92 5.64
C SER A 142 -16.89 2.37 5.26
N LEU A 143 -16.13 2.59 4.19
CA LEU A 143 -15.89 3.92 3.61
C LEU A 143 -16.65 4.10 2.28
N GLY A 144 -17.46 3.11 1.89
CA GLY A 144 -18.21 3.08 0.63
C GLY A 144 -17.58 2.18 -0.44
N GLY A 145 -18.43 1.51 -1.22
CA GLY A 145 -18.01 0.56 -2.26
C GLY A 145 -17.09 -0.54 -1.72
N ASP A 146 -15.96 -0.76 -2.39
CA ASP A 146 -14.94 -1.74 -2.01
C ASP A 146 -13.94 -1.19 -0.97
N MET A 147 -14.11 0.03 -0.46
CA MET A 147 -13.15 0.68 0.43
C MET A 147 -13.58 0.58 1.89
N TRP A 148 -12.65 0.15 2.74
CA TRP A 148 -12.87 -0.06 4.16
C TRP A 148 -11.73 0.52 4.99
N MET A 149 -12.05 1.15 6.11
CA MET A 149 -11.08 1.39 7.17
C MET A 149 -10.67 0.04 7.73
N ALA A 150 -9.38 -0.27 7.66
CA ALA A 150 -8.83 -1.56 8.02
C ALA A 150 -7.81 -1.43 9.13
N TYR A 151 -7.88 -2.33 10.10
CA TYR A 151 -6.77 -2.65 10.99
C TYR A 151 -5.83 -3.61 10.26
N ASP A 152 -4.68 -3.09 9.84
CA ASP A 152 -3.75 -3.75 8.94
C ASP A 152 -2.37 -3.93 9.59
N ALA A 153 -2.20 -5.07 10.25
CA ALA A 153 -0.97 -5.48 10.91
C ALA A 153 0.09 -5.95 9.88
N ASN A 154 1.35 -5.62 10.14
CA ASN A 154 2.47 -5.91 9.23
C ASN A 154 2.24 -5.36 7.82
N SER A 155 1.67 -4.16 7.74
CA SER A 155 1.59 -3.36 6.53
C SER A 155 2.89 -2.57 6.33
N GLY A 156 2.92 -1.64 5.37
CA GLY A 156 4.13 -0.97 4.91
C GLY A 156 5.14 -0.62 6.01
N GLY A 157 6.41 -1.01 5.81
CA GLY A 157 7.47 -0.78 6.80
C GLY A 157 7.36 -1.63 8.07
N HIS A 158 6.69 -2.78 8.03
CA HIS A 158 6.48 -3.66 9.20
C HIS A 158 5.73 -2.97 10.36
N ALA A 159 4.76 -2.14 10.01
CA ALA A 159 3.93 -1.41 10.96
C ALA A 159 2.51 -1.98 11.04
N THR A 160 1.80 -1.65 12.11
CA THR A 160 0.34 -1.81 12.19
C THR A 160 -0.30 -0.48 11.90
N ARG A 161 -1.17 -0.45 10.88
CA ARG A 161 -1.83 0.78 10.40
C ARG A 161 -3.35 0.66 10.51
N MET A 162 -4.00 1.77 10.82
CA MET A 162 -5.41 1.99 10.58
C MET A 162 -5.51 2.81 9.30
N HIS A 163 -6.00 2.21 8.22
CA HIS A 163 -6.09 2.91 6.94
C HIS A 163 -7.12 2.39 5.96
N ALA A 164 -7.45 3.21 4.97
CA ALA A 164 -8.36 2.83 3.89
C ALA A 164 -7.74 1.73 3.01
N ARG A 165 -8.43 0.61 2.89
CA ARG A 165 -8.04 -0.55 2.07
C ARG A 165 -9.15 -0.96 1.13
N SER A 166 -8.76 -1.28 -0.09
CA SER A 166 -9.66 -1.95 -1.03
C SER A 166 -9.79 -3.43 -0.67
N LEU A 167 -11.02 -3.95 -0.75
CA LEU A 167 -11.32 -5.38 -0.61
C LEU A 167 -11.00 -6.19 -1.87
N ARG A 168 -10.63 -5.53 -2.98
CA ARG A 168 -10.35 -6.21 -4.25
C ARG A 168 -9.23 -7.24 -4.10
N GLY A 169 -9.51 -8.47 -4.52
CA GLY A 169 -8.59 -9.60 -4.42
C GLY A 169 -8.49 -10.22 -3.02
N TYR A 170 -9.39 -9.86 -2.09
CA TYR A 170 -9.53 -10.51 -0.80
C TYR A 170 -10.83 -11.29 -0.73
N THR A 171 -10.80 -12.40 0.00
CA THR A 171 -11.99 -13.12 0.45
C THR A 171 -12.38 -12.58 1.82
N ILE A 172 -13.64 -12.19 1.98
CA ILE A 172 -14.14 -11.80 3.30
C ILE A 172 -14.62 -13.05 4.03
N VAL A 173 -14.15 -13.21 5.27
CA VAL A 173 -14.47 -14.35 6.13
C VAL A 173 -15.00 -13.89 7.49
N ASN A 174 -15.86 -14.72 8.08
CA ASN A 174 -16.35 -14.56 9.45
C ASN A 174 -15.47 -15.37 10.41
N PRO A 175 -14.61 -14.72 11.21
CA PRO A 175 -13.73 -15.42 12.14
C PRO A 175 -14.45 -16.01 13.37
N ARG A 176 -15.75 -15.78 13.54
CA ARG A 176 -16.54 -16.23 14.70
C ARG A 176 -17.57 -17.32 14.41
N GLY A 177 -17.63 -17.83 13.18
CA GLY A 177 -18.62 -18.82 12.74
C GLY A 177 -19.84 -18.17 12.13
#